data_AF-A0A956FWN6-F1
#
_entry.id   AF-A0A956FWN6-F1
#
_cell.length_a   1.000
_cell.length_b   1.000
_cell.length_c   1.000
_cell.angle_alpha   90.00
_cell.angle_beta   90.00
_cell.angle_gamma   90.00
#
_symmetry.space_group_name_H-M   'P 1'
#
loop_
_entity.id
_entity.type
_entity.pdbx_description
1 polymer ?
#
loop_
_entity_poly.entity_id
_entity_poly.type
_entity_poly.pdbx_seq_one_letter_code
_entity_poly.pdbx_strand_id
1 'polypeptide(L)'
;MTRAADPGVQRPKLRRLDRHHLERDGEALLVLRDPQGVAEPVALPAEVGPLLDLLDGTRSAAQIRHSLLFSGREAFDREAIEGLIDDLGAAGLLDDDSFRRRWAALHRAFVDAPRRPPAFADVLYPGDPEALAELLGELLGPARRRLAPGSPLAGVLIPHQPFERAASILAATLVELPPADELDAIVIVGADPQPGLVPFAATAKDFDTPLGPVAADRRRIDRLCERHPWLLQEEIRHRGAVSVELAAILVRYLYGDAAPPILPLLCGQAALLVGEQSVAVDELYASLEVDLDELRVLWIAVAELGHCGPAYGRPRLPDDAADRLQARDQGLLEALARGQLHELQRRCLAEDPLLGPASGAPVLASLARLLPVGYR
;
A
#
# COMPACT_ATOMS: atom_id res chain seq x y z
N MET A 1 -32.34 -25.89 2.08
CA MET A 1 -33.43 -25.16 1.39
C MET A 1 -33.09 -23.67 1.44
N THR A 2 -32.41 -23.18 0.41
CA THR A 2 -32.05 -21.76 0.29
C THR A 2 -33.33 -20.99 -0.01
N ARG A 3 -33.80 -20.22 0.96
CA ARG A 3 -34.99 -19.38 0.81
C ARG A 3 -34.68 -18.34 -0.26
N ALA A 4 -35.35 -18.42 -1.40
CA ALA A 4 -35.19 -17.45 -2.48
C ALA A 4 -35.41 -16.04 -1.91
N ALA A 5 -34.45 -15.15 -2.18
CA ALA A 5 -34.54 -13.76 -1.77
C ALA A 5 -35.77 -13.12 -2.41
N ASP A 6 -36.63 -12.54 -1.58
CA ASP A 6 -37.76 -11.71 -2.05
C ASP A 6 -37.20 -10.53 -2.86
N PRO A 7 -37.48 -10.43 -4.18
CA PRO A 7 -36.77 -9.53 -5.10
C PRO A 7 -37.02 -8.03 -4.87
N GLY A 8 -37.87 -7.64 -3.90
CA GLY A 8 -38.14 -6.24 -3.55
C GLY A 8 -37.58 -5.77 -2.22
N VAL A 9 -36.98 -6.65 -1.39
CA VAL A 9 -36.52 -6.27 -0.05
C VAL A 9 -35.02 -5.98 -0.08
N GLN A 10 -34.67 -4.70 0.06
CA GLN A 10 -33.28 -4.25 0.17
C GLN A 10 -32.61 -4.88 1.39
N ARG A 11 -31.45 -5.50 1.16
CA ARG A 11 -30.60 -6.06 2.21
C ARG A 11 -29.23 -5.38 2.12
N PRO A 12 -29.02 -4.27 2.84
CA PRO A 12 -27.80 -3.49 2.73
C PRO A 12 -26.59 -4.28 3.23
N LYS A 13 -25.47 -4.14 2.52
CA LYS A 13 -24.20 -4.73 2.88
C LYS A 13 -23.14 -3.64 2.90
N LEU A 14 -22.59 -3.35 4.06
CA LEU A 14 -21.45 -2.44 4.20
C LEU A 14 -20.22 -3.10 3.58
N ARG A 15 -19.44 -2.32 2.83
CA ARG A 15 -18.13 -2.77 2.34
C ARG A 15 -17.17 -2.97 3.52
N ARG A 16 -16.04 -3.62 3.23
CA ARG A 16 -14.92 -3.63 4.17
C ARG A 16 -14.29 -2.24 4.18
N LEU A 17 -14.49 -1.52 5.28
CA LEU A 17 -14.03 -0.17 5.51
C LEU A 17 -13.20 -0.13 6.79
N ASP A 18 -12.21 0.74 6.84
CA ASP A 18 -11.46 1.01 8.06
C ASP A 18 -12.35 1.80 9.01
N ARG A 19 -12.25 1.49 10.31
CA ARG A 19 -13.06 2.10 11.36
C ARG A 19 -12.15 2.67 12.43
N HIS A 20 -12.24 3.98 12.65
CA HIS A 20 -11.44 4.67 13.66
C HIS A 20 -12.35 5.38 14.67
N HIS A 21 -12.05 5.24 15.95
CA HIS A 21 -12.71 6.01 16.99
C HIS A 21 -11.96 7.32 17.23
N LEU A 22 -12.72 8.42 17.28
CA LEU A 22 -12.21 9.76 17.55
C LEU A 22 -13.07 10.38 18.65
N GLU A 23 -12.46 11.15 19.55
CA GLU A 23 -13.18 12.06 20.43
C GLU A 23 -12.94 13.49 19.96
N ARG A 24 -14.02 14.24 19.73
CA ARG A 24 -13.94 15.64 19.28
C ARG A 24 -15.03 16.44 19.98
N ASP A 25 -14.64 17.54 20.63
CA ASP A 25 -15.56 18.43 21.34
C ASP A 25 -16.46 17.71 22.37
N GLY A 26 -15.95 16.62 22.97
CA GLY A 26 -16.68 15.77 23.94
C GLY A 26 -17.61 14.73 23.31
N GLU A 27 -17.68 14.66 21.98
CA GLU A 27 -18.44 13.65 21.24
C GLU A 27 -17.57 12.48 20.80
N ALA A 28 -18.05 11.26 21.05
CA ALA A 28 -17.44 10.05 20.56
C ALA A 28 -17.92 9.76 19.13
N LEU A 29 -17.00 9.77 18.18
CA LEU A 29 -17.23 9.56 16.76
C LEU A 29 -16.62 8.26 16.28
N LEU A 30 -17.27 7.65 15.29
CA LEU A 30 -16.80 6.54 14.48
C LEU A 30 -16.56 7.05 13.06
N VAL A 31 -15.30 7.10 12.65
CA VAL A 31 -14.88 7.49 11.30
C VAL A 31 -14.76 6.25 10.44
N LEU A 32 -15.51 6.20 9.34
CA LEU A 32 -15.37 5.19 8.31
C LEU A 32 -14.48 5.74 7.20
N ARG A 33 -13.43 4.99 6.85
CA ARG A 33 -12.52 5.32 5.76
C ARG A 33 -12.52 4.20 4.73
N ASP A 34 -12.62 4.58 3.47
CA ASP A 34 -12.48 3.64 2.36
C ASP A 34 -11.00 3.46 1.98
N PRO A 35 -10.38 2.30 2.24
CA PRO A 35 -8.98 2.06 1.90
C PRO A 35 -8.74 2.06 0.38
N GLN A 36 -9.78 1.84 -0.42
CA GLN A 36 -9.71 1.89 -1.89
C GLN A 36 -9.92 3.31 -2.43
N GLY A 37 -10.26 4.29 -1.58
CA GLY A 37 -10.47 5.69 -1.96
C GLY A 37 -11.59 5.90 -2.98
N VAL A 38 -12.68 5.13 -2.89
CA VAL A 38 -13.87 5.28 -3.75
C VAL A 38 -14.89 6.22 -3.13
N ALA A 39 -15.02 6.14 -1.81
CA ALA A 39 -15.83 7.02 -0.99
C ALA A 39 -14.96 7.94 -0.13
N GLU A 40 -15.45 9.16 0.08
CA GLU A 40 -14.86 10.08 1.06
C GLU A 40 -15.05 9.54 2.49
N PRO A 41 -14.13 9.85 3.42
CA PRO A 41 -14.31 9.49 4.82
C PRO A 41 -15.58 10.13 5.41
N VAL A 42 -16.33 9.37 6.20
CA VAL A 42 -17.52 9.85 6.92
C VAL A 42 -17.34 9.68 8.42
N ALA A 43 -17.74 10.68 9.21
CA ALA A 43 -17.77 10.62 10.66
C ALA A 43 -19.22 10.46 11.13
N LEU A 44 -19.48 9.43 11.93
CA LEU A 44 -20.79 9.10 12.48
C LEU A 44 -20.72 9.09 14.01
N PRO A 45 -21.82 9.30 14.73
CA PRO A 45 -21.87 9.04 16.17
C PRO A 45 -21.43 7.59 16.48
N ALA A 46 -20.57 7.40 17.48
CA ALA A 46 -20.02 6.07 17.79
C ALA A 46 -21.09 5.02 18.14
N GLU A 47 -22.25 5.45 18.64
CA GLU A 47 -23.40 4.60 18.95
C GLU A 47 -24.00 3.86 17.73
N VAL A 48 -23.72 4.34 16.51
CA VAL A 48 -24.15 3.75 15.24
C VAL A 48 -23.38 2.47 14.90
N GLY A 49 -22.21 2.23 15.52
CA GLY A 49 -21.34 1.08 15.20
C GLY A 49 -22.06 -0.28 15.13
N PRO A 50 -22.88 -0.64 16.14
CA PRO A 50 -23.60 -1.93 16.12
C PRO A 50 -24.70 -2.03 15.07
N LEU A 51 -25.25 -0.91 14.59
CA LEU A 51 -26.12 -0.91 13.40
C LEU A 51 -25.29 -1.27 12.16
N LEU A 52 -24.10 -0.67 11.99
CA LEU A 52 -23.20 -0.97 10.88
C LEU A 52 -22.78 -2.44 10.84
N ASP A 53 -22.61 -3.08 12.00
CA ASP A 53 -22.30 -4.51 12.11
C ASP A 53 -23.42 -5.42 11.57
N LEU A 54 -24.66 -4.94 11.55
CA LEU A 54 -25.81 -5.67 11.03
C LEU A 54 -26.03 -5.47 9.52
N LEU A 55 -25.30 -4.55 8.89
CA LEU A 55 -25.30 -4.31 7.44
C LEU A 55 -24.43 -5.36 6.72
N ASP A 56 -24.78 -6.63 6.83
CA ASP A 56 -24.02 -7.75 6.27
C ASP A 56 -24.60 -8.33 4.96
N GLY A 57 -25.67 -7.71 4.44
CA GLY A 57 -26.39 -8.17 3.26
C GLY A 57 -27.42 -9.28 3.51
N THR A 58 -27.64 -9.68 4.77
CA THR A 58 -28.58 -10.76 5.11
C THR A 58 -29.91 -10.27 5.68
N ARG A 59 -29.96 -9.04 6.19
CA ARG A 59 -31.12 -8.45 6.90
C ARG A 59 -31.71 -7.27 6.15
N SER A 60 -33.02 -7.09 6.23
CA SER A 60 -33.71 -5.85 5.84
C SER A 60 -33.68 -4.80 6.97
N ALA A 61 -33.99 -3.55 6.68
CA ALA A 61 -34.09 -2.48 7.69
C ALA A 61 -35.03 -2.86 8.87
N ALA A 62 -36.16 -3.51 8.59
CA ALA A 62 -37.08 -3.99 9.62
C ALA A 62 -36.45 -5.09 10.51
N GLN A 63 -35.66 -5.99 9.92
CA GLN A 63 -34.96 -7.05 10.67
C GLN A 63 -33.79 -6.48 11.49
N ILE A 64 -33.06 -5.50 10.94
CA ILE A 64 -32.00 -4.77 11.66
C ILE A 64 -32.59 -4.09 12.89
N ARG A 65 -33.69 -3.36 12.74
CA ARG A 65 -34.40 -2.73 13.86
C ARG A 65 -34.78 -3.75 14.94
N HIS A 66 -35.35 -4.89 14.52
CA HIS A 66 -35.71 -5.94 15.47
C HIS A 66 -34.50 -6.49 16.25
N SER A 67 -33.36 -6.67 15.59
CA SER A 67 -32.10 -7.06 16.26
C SER A 67 -31.58 -6.00 17.23
N LEU A 68 -31.65 -4.72 16.87
CA LEU A 68 -31.23 -3.62 17.74
C LEU A 68 -32.11 -3.52 18.99
N LEU A 69 -33.44 -3.65 18.84
CA LEU A 69 -34.38 -3.68 19.97
C LEU A 69 -34.06 -4.81 20.95
N PHE A 70 -33.79 -6.02 20.44
CA PHE A 70 -33.43 -7.16 21.29
C PHE A 70 -32.11 -6.95 22.05
N SER A 71 -31.21 -6.12 21.52
CA SER A 71 -29.95 -5.73 22.18
C SER A 71 -30.08 -4.53 23.14
N GLY A 72 -31.29 -4.03 23.39
CA GLY A 72 -31.56 -2.89 24.27
C GLY A 72 -31.30 -1.53 23.62
N ARG A 73 -31.21 -1.45 22.29
CA ARG A 73 -30.93 -0.22 21.54
C ARG A 73 -32.21 0.32 20.90
N GLU A 74 -33.02 1.00 21.71
CA GLU A 74 -34.34 1.51 21.30
C GLU A 74 -34.28 2.85 20.54
N ALA A 75 -33.12 3.52 20.54
CA ALA A 75 -32.94 4.84 19.93
C ALA A 75 -33.08 4.85 18.40
N PHE A 76 -32.90 3.71 17.72
CA PHE A 76 -32.97 3.62 16.27
C PHE A 76 -34.37 3.19 15.82
N ASP A 77 -35.17 4.15 15.36
CA ASP A 77 -36.42 3.84 14.67
C ASP A 77 -36.17 3.38 13.21
N ARG A 78 -37.23 2.93 12.54
CA ARG A 78 -37.11 2.39 11.17
C ARG A 78 -36.70 3.45 10.16
N GLU A 79 -37.18 4.68 10.31
CA GLU A 79 -36.94 5.77 9.38
C GLU A 79 -35.47 6.23 9.48
N ALA A 80 -34.94 6.35 10.69
CA ALA A 80 -33.53 6.65 10.93
C ALA A 80 -32.60 5.57 10.36
N ILE A 81 -32.97 4.28 10.48
CA ILE A 81 -32.20 3.18 9.90
C ILE A 81 -32.21 3.27 8.37
N GLU A 82 -33.37 3.52 7.76
CA GLU A 82 -33.50 3.64 6.30
C GLU A 82 -32.74 4.85 5.77
N GLY A 83 -32.88 6.02 6.41
CA GLY A 83 -32.12 7.21 6.05
C GLY A 83 -30.61 7.01 6.11
N LEU A 84 -30.10 6.36 7.17
CA LEU A 84 -28.69 6.03 7.27
C LEU A 84 -28.24 5.07 6.16
N ILE A 85 -29.04 4.05 5.83
CA ILE A 85 -28.72 3.13 4.72
C ILE A 85 -28.63 3.89 3.40
N ASP A 86 -29.57 4.79 3.14
CA ASP A 86 -29.60 5.60 1.92
C ASP A 86 -28.39 6.54 1.85
N ASP A 87 -28.02 7.20 2.96
CA ASP A 87 -26.84 8.07 3.04
C ASP A 87 -25.54 7.28 2.79
N LEU A 88 -25.41 6.08 3.38
CA LEU A 88 -24.26 5.20 3.16
C LEU A 88 -24.17 4.71 1.70
N GLY A 89 -25.31 4.38 1.08
CA GLY A 89 -25.38 3.97 -0.32
C GLY A 89 -25.06 5.12 -1.28
N ALA A 90 -25.60 6.32 -0.99
CA ALA A 90 -25.29 7.54 -1.73
C ALA A 90 -23.80 7.89 -1.65
N ALA A 91 -23.18 7.71 -0.48
CA ALA A 91 -21.74 7.88 -0.26
C ALA A 91 -20.86 6.80 -0.94
N GLY A 92 -21.44 5.68 -1.38
CA GLY A 92 -20.69 4.57 -2.00
C GLY A 92 -20.00 3.63 -1.00
N LEU A 93 -20.48 3.61 0.24
CA LEU A 93 -19.96 2.80 1.34
C LEU A 93 -20.60 1.40 1.40
N LEU A 94 -21.74 1.22 0.73
CA LEU A 94 -22.40 -0.08 0.59
C LEU A 94 -21.93 -0.85 -0.66
N ASP A 95 -21.94 -2.17 -0.60
CA ASP A 95 -21.72 -3.08 -1.73
C ASP A 95 -23.01 -3.14 -2.57
N ASP A 96 -23.24 -2.09 -3.36
CA ASP A 96 -24.41 -1.90 -4.19
C ASP A 96 -24.04 -1.38 -5.60
N ASP A 97 -25.05 -1.06 -6.41
CA ASP A 97 -24.84 -0.53 -7.75
C ASP A 97 -24.23 0.88 -7.76
N SER A 98 -24.43 1.68 -6.71
CA SER A 98 -23.81 3.01 -6.57
C SER A 98 -22.29 2.87 -6.46
N PHE A 99 -21.82 2.00 -5.57
CA PHE A 99 -20.42 1.65 -5.45
C PHE A 99 -19.85 1.08 -6.75
N ARG A 100 -20.52 0.09 -7.37
CA ARG A 100 -20.04 -0.54 -8.62
C ARG A 100 -19.84 0.48 -9.74
N ARG A 101 -20.76 1.43 -9.90
CA ARG A 101 -20.63 2.53 -10.87
C ARG A 101 -19.46 3.45 -10.54
N ARG A 102 -19.30 3.86 -9.28
CA ARG A 102 -18.18 4.72 -8.83
C ARG A 102 -16.83 4.03 -9.04
N TRP A 103 -16.72 2.76 -8.66
CA TRP A 103 -15.53 1.94 -8.86
C TRP A 103 -15.18 1.82 -10.33
N ALA A 104 -16.14 1.47 -11.19
CA ALA A 104 -15.92 1.35 -12.62
C ALA A 104 -15.46 2.68 -13.25
N ALA A 105 -16.03 3.81 -12.83
CA ALA A 105 -15.64 5.13 -13.29
C ALA A 105 -14.20 5.49 -12.86
N LEU A 106 -13.85 5.26 -11.60
CA LEU A 106 -12.48 5.48 -11.08
C LEU A 106 -11.46 4.59 -11.77
N HIS A 107 -11.77 3.31 -11.92
CA HIS A 107 -10.90 2.35 -12.59
C HIS A 107 -10.63 2.78 -14.04
N ARG A 108 -11.69 3.12 -14.78
CA ARG A 108 -11.57 3.61 -16.15
C ARG A 108 -10.76 4.90 -16.22
N ALA A 109 -11.04 5.87 -15.35
CA ALA A 109 -10.31 7.13 -15.32
C ALA A 109 -8.80 6.93 -15.10
N PHE A 110 -8.42 5.99 -14.23
CA PHE A 110 -7.02 5.67 -13.99
C PHE A 110 -6.37 4.94 -15.18
N VAL A 111 -7.05 3.93 -15.75
CA VAL A 111 -6.54 3.19 -16.91
C VAL A 111 -6.35 4.14 -18.11
N ASP A 112 -7.31 5.02 -18.36
CA ASP A 112 -7.27 5.99 -19.46
C ASP A 112 -6.27 7.14 -19.22
N ALA A 113 -5.82 7.37 -17.97
CA ALA A 113 -4.86 8.41 -17.66
C ALA A 113 -3.46 8.07 -18.22
N PRO A 114 -2.79 8.97 -18.96
CA PRO A 114 -1.48 8.68 -19.53
C PRO A 114 -0.36 8.63 -18.49
N ARG A 115 -0.60 9.25 -17.33
CA ARG A 115 0.36 9.43 -16.23
C ARG A 115 -0.37 9.19 -14.92
N ARG A 116 0.37 8.79 -13.90
CA ARG A 116 -0.12 8.66 -12.53
C ARG A 116 0.07 10.00 -11.83
N PRO A 117 -1.01 10.72 -11.47
CA PRO A 117 -0.91 11.96 -10.70
C PRO A 117 -0.41 11.69 -9.28
N PRO A 118 0.19 12.69 -8.60
CA PRO A 118 0.50 12.58 -7.18
C PRO A 118 -0.80 12.44 -6.38
N ALA A 119 -0.90 11.40 -5.55
CA ALA A 119 -2.09 11.13 -4.75
C ALA A 119 -1.98 11.64 -3.30
N PHE A 120 -0.76 11.92 -2.83
CA PHE A 120 -0.47 12.26 -1.45
C PHE A 120 0.18 13.64 -1.26
N ALA A 121 0.21 14.46 -2.32
CA ALA A 121 0.55 15.88 -2.21
C ALA A 121 -0.39 16.59 -1.23
N ASP A 122 0.17 17.44 -0.38
CA ASP A 122 -0.50 18.16 0.73
C ASP A 122 -1.12 17.25 1.80
N VAL A 123 -0.85 15.95 1.75
CA VAL A 123 -1.26 14.95 2.74
C VAL A 123 -0.06 14.35 3.47
N LEU A 124 0.94 13.89 2.72
CA LEU A 124 2.16 13.28 3.26
C LEU A 124 3.42 14.11 3.01
N TYR A 125 3.37 15.05 2.09
CA TYR A 125 4.46 15.93 1.70
C TYR A 125 3.90 17.19 1.00
N PRO A 126 4.66 18.30 0.90
CA PRO A 126 4.19 19.51 0.23
C PRO A 126 3.88 19.32 -1.26
N GLY A 127 2.72 19.79 -1.72
CA GLY A 127 2.37 19.83 -3.14
C GLY A 127 3.08 20.93 -3.92
N ASP A 128 3.59 21.95 -3.21
CA ASP A 128 4.41 23.01 -3.80
C ASP A 128 5.84 22.52 -4.11
N PRO A 129 6.36 22.72 -5.33
CA PRO A 129 7.69 22.23 -5.72
C PRO A 129 8.84 22.84 -4.91
N GLU A 130 8.78 24.13 -4.58
CA GLU A 130 9.86 24.82 -3.85
C GLU A 130 9.88 24.34 -2.39
N ALA A 131 8.71 24.27 -1.75
CA ALA A 131 8.58 23.76 -0.39
C ALA A 131 9.03 22.29 -0.26
N LEU A 132 8.70 21.44 -1.25
CA LEU A 132 9.16 20.04 -1.25
C LEU A 132 10.67 19.94 -1.44
N ALA A 133 11.25 20.75 -2.33
CA ALA A 133 12.70 20.77 -2.56
C ALA A 133 13.47 21.27 -1.32
N GLU A 134 12.95 22.29 -0.64
CA GLU A 134 13.50 22.81 0.62
C GLU A 134 13.43 21.74 1.72
N LEU A 135 12.26 21.13 1.92
CA LEU A 135 12.08 20.04 2.89
C LEU A 135 13.09 18.91 2.68
N LEU A 136 13.18 18.37 1.46
CA LEU A 136 14.14 17.30 1.16
C LEU A 136 15.59 17.78 1.28
N GLY A 137 15.86 19.05 0.93
CA GLY A 137 17.15 19.72 1.14
C GLY A 137 17.58 19.79 2.61
N GLU A 138 16.66 20.10 3.52
CA GLU A 138 16.92 20.13 4.96
C GLU A 138 17.14 18.73 5.53
N LEU A 139 16.28 17.78 5.16
CA LEU A 139 16.31 16.42 5.71
C LEU A 139 17.48 15.59 5.17
N LEU A 140 17.77 15.71 3.87
CA LEU A 140 18.73 14.85 3.18
C LEU A 140 20.03 15.59 2.80
N GLY A 141 20.03 16.93 2.77
CA GLY A 141 21.14 17.69 2.20
C GLY A 141 21.22 17.54 0.66
N PRO A 142 22.16 18.23 0.01
CA PRO A 142 22.21 18.29 -1.46
C PRO A 142 22.33 16.92 -2.12
N ALA A 143 21.43 16.61 -3.06
CA ALA A 143 21.39 15.36 -3.82
C ALA A 143 22.76 14.89 -4.34
N ARG A 144 23.56 15.80 -4.94
CA ARG A 144 24.91 15.47 -5.45
C ARG A 144 25.86 14.84 -4.42
N ARG A 145 25.68 15.11 -3.12
CA ARG A 145 26.53 14.55 -2.05
C ARG A 145 26.14 13.12 -1.70
N ARG A 146 25.02 12.64 -2.22
CA ARG A 146 24.51 11.29 -2.04
C ARG A 146 24.90 10.36 -3.17
N LEU A 147 25.51 10.88 -4.24
CA LEU A 147 25.95 10.13 -5.41
C LEU A 147 27.47 9.89 -5.35
N ALA A 148 27.90 8.69 -5.71
CA ALA A 148 29.30 8.29 -5.76
C ALA A 148 29.60 7.52 -7.07
N PRO A 149 30.45 8.05 -7.97
CA PRO A 149 30.88 7.34 -9.18
C PRO A 149 31.55 5.99 -8.86
N GLY A 150 31.26 4.96 -9.65
CA GLY A 150 31.77 3.61 -9.46
C GLY A 150 31.24 2.92 -8.20
N SER A 151 30.11 3.37 -7.66
CA SER A 151 29.51 2.77 -6.46
C SER A 151 29.15 1.30 -6.71
N PRO A 152 29.50 0.37 -5.80
CA PRO A 152 29.07 -1.02 -5.88
C PRO A 152 27.63 -1.22 -5.35
N LEU A 153 26.95 -0.16 -4.90
CA LEU A 153 25.62 -0.23 -4.31
C LEU A 153 24.58 -0.62 -5.36
N ALA A 154 24.03 -1.83 -5.23
CA ALA A 154 22.99 -2.35 -6.11
C ALA A 154 21.57 -2.03 -5.65
N GLY A 155 21.37 -1.68 -4.38
CA GLY A 155 20.03 -1.41 -3.89
C GLY A 155 19.95 -0.91 -2.46
N VAL A 156 18.77 -0.37 -2.14
CA VAL A 156 18.42 0.20 -0.85
C VAL A 156 17.06 -0.31 -0.39
N LEU A 157 16.90 -0.43 0.93
CA LEU A 157 15.62 -0.69 1.58
C LEU A 157 15.23 0.55 2.39
N ILE A 158 14.13 1.20 2.02
CA ILE A 158 13.66 2.44 2.65
C ILE A 158 12.21 2.32 3.13
N PRO A 159 11.80 3.08 4.16
CA PRO A 159 10.41 3.16 4.60
C PRO A 159 9.57 4.02 3.64
N HIS A 160 8.25 3.96 3.79
CA HIS A 160 7.27 4.84 3.13
C HIS A 160 6.46 5.68 4.13
N GLN A 161 7.12 6.13 5.21
CA GLN A 161 6.59 7.14 6.12
C GLN A 161 6.73 8.56 5.52
N PRO A 162 5.97 9.55 6.02
CA PRO A 162 6.25 10.96 5.75
C PRO A 162 7.73 11.30 5.95
N PHE A 163 8.28 12.13 5.07
CA PHE A 163 9.73 12.34 4.96
C PHE A 163 10.35 12.78 6.29
N GLU A 164 9.67 13.63 7.05
CA GLU A 164 10.09 14.13 8.35
C GLU A 164 10.24 12.99 9.37
N ARG A 165 9.31 12.02 9.34
CA ARG A 165 9.37 10.84 10.23
C ARG A 165 10.47 9.86 9.81
N ALA A 166 10.74 9.77 8.51
CA ALA A 166 11.75 8.86 7.95
C ALA A 166 13.15 9.50 7.81
N ALA A 167 13.30 10.78 8.15
CA ALA A 167 14.45 11.59 7.74
C ALA A 167 15.81 10.97 8.09
N SER A 168 15.99 10.50 9.33
CA SER A 168 17.25 9.90 9.77
C SER A 168 17.57 8.60 9.04
N ILE A 169 16.56 7.78 8.76
CA ILE A 169 16.70 6.51 8.03
C ILE A 169 17.05 6.81 6.57
N LEU A 170 16.25 7.65 5.89
CA LEU A 170 16.52 8.05 4.51
C LEU A 170 17.90 8.69 4.38
N ALA A 171 18.29 9.52 5.35
CA ALA A 171 19.58 10.18 5.33
C ALA A 171 20.74 9.18 5.44
N ALA A 172 20.59 8.11 6.22
CA ALA A 172 21.59 7.07 6.39
C ALA A 172 21.62 6.05 5.24
N THR A 173 20.48 5.81 4.58
CA THR A 173 20.36 4.77 3.54
C THR A 173 20.62 5.30 2.13
N LEU A 174 20.21 6.53 1.82
CA LEU A 174 20.35 7.12 0.48
C LEU A 174 21.72 7.78 0.30
N VAL A 175 22.80 7.05 0.52
CA VAL A 175 24.18 7.55 0.39
C VAL A 175 24.96 6.64 -0.53
N GLU A 176 26.01 7.17 -1.16
CA GLU A 176 26.86 6.43 -2.10
C GLU A 176 26.07 5.76 -3.23
N LEU A 177 24.98 6.39 -3.69
CA LEU A 177 24.18 5.90 -4.81
C LEU A 177 24.96 6.07 -6.12
N PRO A 178 24.83 5.16 -7.10
CA PRO A 178 25.42 5.38 -8.42
C PRO A 178 24.87 6.65 -9.07
N PRO A 179 25.67 7.44 -9.81
CA PRO A 179 25.17 8.56 -10.58
C PRO A 179 24.27 8.09 -11.73
N ALA A 180 23.43 8.98 -12.26
CA ALA A 180 22.41 8.63 -13.24
C ALA A 180 22.96 8.02 -14.54
N ASP A 181 24.11 8.49 -15.02
CA ASP A 181 24.80 7.97 -16.21
C ASP A 181 25.41 6.57 -15.98
N GLU A 182 25.51 6.15 -14.72
CA GLU A 182 25.89 4.81 -14.31
C GLU A 182 24.71 3.83 -14.18
N LEU A 183 23.48 4.27 -14.46
CA LEU A 183 22.27 3.47 -14.31
C LEU A 183 21.49 3.40 -15.63
N ASP A 184 20.99 2.21 -15.96
CA ASP A 184 20.12 1.98 -17.11
C ASP A 184 18.63 1.96 -16.71
N ALA A 185 18.33 1.58 -15.46
CA ALA A 185 16.98 1.57 -14.89
C ALA A 185 17.00 1.57 -13.35
N ILE A 186 15.89 1.98 -12.74
CA ILE A 186 15.65 1.83 -11.30
C ILE A 186 14.45 0.91 -11.09
N VAL A 187 14.61 -0.21 -10.39
CA VAL A 187 13.49 -1.10 -10.06
C VAL A 187 12.95 -0.72 -8.68
N ILE A 188 11.69 -0.32 -8.61
CA ILE A 188 11.02 0.04 -7.35
C ILE A 188 10.10 -1.12 -6.97
N VAL A 189 10.40 -1.81 -5.86
CA VAL A 189 9.52 -2.83 -5.28
C VAL A 189 8.84 -2.25 -4.04
N GLY A 190 7.62 -1.77 -4.21
CA GLY A 190 6.86 -1.09 -3.17
C GLY A 190 5.89 -2.01 -2.44
N ALA A 191 5.88 -1.97 -1.11
CA ALA A 191 4.88 -2.67 -0.32
C ALA A 191 3.47 -2.16 -0.66
N ASP A 192 2.55 -3.10 -0.86
CA ASP A 192 1.15 -2.83 -1.14
C ASP A 192 0.28 -3.43 -0.02
N PRO A 193 -0.21 -2.61 0.93
CA PRO A 193 -1.11 -3.09 1.97
C PRO A 193 -2.54 -3.30 1.45
N GLN A 194 -2.86 -2.87 0.22
CA GLN A 194 -4.21 -3.02 -0.31
C GLN A 194 -4.54 -4.50 -0.54
N PRO A 195 -5.79 -4.92 -0.26
CA PRO A 195 -6.25 -6.24 -0.67
C PRO A 195 -6.15 -6.37 -2.19
N GLY A 196 -5.56 -7.47 -2.67
CA GLY A 196 -5.47 -7.79 -4.09
C GLY A 196 -5.41 -9.30 -4.31
N LEU A 197 -5.86 -9.71 -5.49
CA LEU A 197 -5.89 -11.10 -5.92
C LEU A 197 -4.56 -11.56 -6.52
N VAL A 198 -3.78 -10.62 -7.07
CA VAL A 198 -2.49 -10.93 -7.71
C VAL A 198 -1.31 -10.45 -6.85
N PRO A 199 -0.19 -11.21 -6.85
CA PRO A 199 0.95 -10.97 -5.96
C PRO A 199 1.66 -9.66 -6.25
N PHE A 200 1.70 -9.26 -7.53
CA PHE A 200 2.30 -8.02 -8.00
C PHE A 200 1.36 -7.24 -8.91
N ALA A 201 1.52 -5.91 -8.94
CA ALA A 201 0.96 -5.06 -9.98
C ALA A 201 2.03 -4.14 -10.55
N ALA A 202 2.09 -4.03 -11.88
CA ALA A 202 2.94 -3.09 -12.60
C ALA A 202 2.09 -1.99 -13.23
N THR A 203 2.72 -0.89 -13.65
CA THR A 203 2.09 0.13 -14.50
C THR A 203 3.13 0.76 -15.41
N ALA A 204 2.77 0.99 -16.68
CA ALA A 204 3.63 1.68 -17.65
C ALA A 204 3.45 3.20 -17.67
N LYS A 205 2.73 3.75 -16.69
CA LYS A 205 2.45 5.19 -16.55
C LYS A 205 3.63 5.90 -15.92
N ASP A 206 4.02 7.05 -16.46
CA ASP A 206 4.96 7.94 -15.79
C ASP A 206 4.35 8.43 -14.47
N PHE A 207 5.21 8.68 -13.47
CA PHE A 207 4.79 9.16 -12.16
C PHE A 207 4.97 10.67 -12.10
N ASP A 208 3.87 11.41 -12.01
CA ASP A 208 3.94 12.84 -11.72
C ASP A 208 4.31 13.07 -10.25
N THR A 209 5.26 13.98 -10.03
CA THR A 209 5.64 14.47 -8.71
C THR A 209 5.70 16.00 -8.74
N PRO A 210 5.59 16.71 -7.60
CA PRO A 210 5.75 18.16 -7.58
C PRO A 210 7.10 18.63 -8.12
N LEU A 211 8.17 17.84 -7.99
CA LEU A 211 9.50 18.16 -8.51
C LEU A 211 9.64 17.90 -10.02
N GLY A 212 8.59 17.37 -10.67
CA GLY A 212 8.57 16.93 -12.06
C GLY A 212 8.37 15.41 -12.20
N PRO A 213 8.07 14.93 -13.41
CA PRO A 213 7.79 13.52 -13.62
C PRO A 213 9.00 12.62 -13.51
N VAL A 214 8.74 11.36 -13.19
CA VAL A 214 9.67 10.24 -13.33
C VAL A 214 9.12 9.29 -14.39
N ALA A 215 9.92 9.05 -15.43
CA ALA A 215 9.53 8.21 -16.55
C ALA A 215 9.45 6.74 -16.13
N ALA A 216 8.42 6.03 -16.58
CA ALA A 216 8.40 4.57 -16.47
C ALA A 216 9.24 3.92 -17.58
N ASP A 217 9.92 2.80 -17.31
CA ASP A 217 10.57 1.98 -18.34
C ASP A 217 9.52 1.18 -19.09
N ARG A 218 8.74 1.90 -19.91
CA ARG A 218 7.60 1.37 -20.65
C ARG A 218 7.99 0.14 -21.48
N ARG A 219 9.17 0.17 -22.11
CA ARG A 219 9.64 -0.96 -22.92
C ARG A 219 9.77 -2.24 -22.09
N ARG A 220 10.34 -2.17 -20.88
CA ARG A 220 10.47 -3.35 -20.01
C ARG A 220 9.15 -3.76 -19.40
N ILE A 221 8.34 -2.79 -18.99
CA ILE A 221 7.02 -3.05 -18.42
C ILE A 221 6.14 -3.77 -19.43
N ASP A 222 6.08 -3.28 -20.67
CA ASP A 222 5.28 -3.89 -21.74
C ASP A 222 5.75 -5.34 -22.00
N ARG A 223 7.06 -5.60 -22.11
CA ARG A 223 7.61 -6.96 -22.28
C ARG A 223 7.35 -7.90 -21.10
N LEU A 224 7.37 -7.38 -19.86
CA LEU A 224 7.00 -8.16 -18.68
C LEU A 224 5.51 -8.48 -18.69
N CYS A 225 4.65 -7.50 -19.03
CA CYS A 225 3.21 -7.68 -19.06
C CYS A 225 2.74 -8.57 -20.22
N GLU A 226 3.48 -8.63 -21.34
CA GLU A 226 3.23 -9.60 -22.41
C GLU A 226 3.42 -11.04 -21.94
N ARG A 227 4.44 -11.31 -21.11
CA ARG A 227 4.69 -12.63 -20.51
C ARG A 227 3.82 -12.91 -19.29
N HIS A 228 3.50 -11.87 -18.53
CA HIS A 228 2.76 -11.91 -17.27
C HIS A 228 1.56 -10.94 -17.29
N PRO A 229 0.50 -11.22 -18.09
CA PRO A 229 -0.62 -10.29 -18.25
C PRO A 229 -1.33 -9.93 -16.94
N TRP A 230 -1.25 -10.82 -15.94
CA TRP A 230 -1.80 -10.63 -14.61
C TRP A 230 -1.19 -9.41 -13.87
N LEU A 231 0.00 -8.93 -14.26
CA LEU A 231 0.61 -7.73 -13.69
C LEU A 231 -0.24 -6.46 -13.89
N LEU A 232 -1.06 -6.42 -14.94
CA LEU A 232 -1.94 -5.28 -15.24
C LEU A 232 -3.37 -5.48 -14.73
N GLN A 233 -3.72 -6.68 -14.23
CA GLN A 233 -5.08 -7.00 -13.78
C GLN A 233 -5.56 -6.07 -12.66
N GLU A 234 -4.64 -5.68 -11.78
CA GLU A 234 -4.90 -4.78 -10.66
C GLU A 234 -4.04 -3.51 -10.76
N GLU A 235 -3.81 -3.00 -11.99
CA GLU A 235 -3.03 -1.76 -12.25
C GLU A 235 -3.53 -0.58 -11.40
N ILE A 236 -4.84 -0.52 -11.16
CA ILE A 236 -5.51 0.50 -10.33
C ILE A 236 -4.92 0.63 -8.92
N ARG A 237 -4.25 -0.40 -8.38
CA ARG A 237 -3.58 -0.33 -7.07
C ARG A 237 -2.49 0.74 -7.04
N HIS A 238 -1.88 1.05 -8.20
CA HIS A 238 -0.94 2.16 -8.32
C HIS A 238 -1.55 3.52 -7.99
N ARG A 239 -2.87 3.70 -8.13
CA ARG A 239 -3.56 4.96 -7.75
C ARG A 239 -3.37 5.32 -6.27
N GLY A 240 -3.34 4.33 -5.39
CA GLY A 240 -3.17 4.50 -3.94
C GLY A 240 -1.77 4.13 -3.42
N ALA A 241 -0.81 3.92 -4.32
CA ALA A 241 0.51 3.41 -3.99
C ALA A 241 1.44 4.44 -3.33
N VAL A 242 1.30 4.62 -2.01
CA VAL A 242 2.20 5.51 -1.25
C VAL A 242 3.66 5.11 -1.37
N SER A 243 3.95 3.81 -1.34
CA SER A 243 5.31 3.27 -1.37
C SER A 243 6.06 3.66 -2.65
N VAL A 244 5.44 3.46 -3.81
CA VAL A 244 6.04 3.82 -5.10
C VAL A 244 6.05 5.34 -5.32
N GLU A 245 5.04 6.08 -4.85
CA GLU A 245 5.00 7.54 -4.98
C GLU A 245 6.15 8.23 -4.24
N LEU A 246 6.35 7.88 -2.97
CA LEU A 246 7.44 8.47 -2.17
C LEU A 246 8.81 8.12 -2.75
N ALA A 247 8.97 6.88 -3.26
CA ALA A 247 10.20 6.50 -3.95
C ALA A 247 10.40 7.27 -5.26
N ALA A 248 9.36 7.52 -6.06
CA ALA A 248 9.44 8.35 -7.26
C ALA A 248 9.86 9.79 -6.93
N ILE A 249 9.35 10.38 -5.84
CA ILE A 249 9.78 11.70 -5.36
C ILE A 249 11.27 11.68 -4.99
N LEU A 250 11.74 10.66 -4.27
CA LEU A 250 13.14 10.53 -3.91
C LEU A 250 14.03 10.34 -5.15
N VAL A 251 13.62 9.53 -6.12
CA VAL A 251 14.31 9.39 -7.41
C VAL A 251 14.41 10.74 -8.12
N ARG A 252 13.29 11.48 -8.20
CA ARG A 252 13.27 12.81 -8.82
C ARG A 252 14.17 13.81 -8.09
N TYR A 253 14.18 13.79 -6.77
CA TYR A 253 15.06 14.63 -5.95
C TYR A 253 16.54 14.30 -6.15
N LEU A 254 16.89 13.02 -6.18
CA LEU A 254 18.27 12.55 -6.26
C LEU A 254 18.91 12.78 -7.63
N TYR A 255 18.14 12.57 -8.71
CA TYR A 255 18.68 12.54 -10.07
C TYR A 255 18.15 13.68 -10.97
N GLY A 256 17.12 14.41 -10.56
CA GLY A 256 16.54 15.50 -11.34
C GLY A 256 16.03 15.04 -12.71
N ASP A 257 16.33 15.82 -13.75
CA ASP A 257 15.98 15.50 -15.14
C ASP A 257 16.78 14.33 -15.74
N ALA A 258 17.89 13.97 -15.11
CA ALA A 258 18.69 12.82 -15.51
C ALA A 258 18.19 11.50 -14.88
N ALA A 259 17.08 11.52 -14.13
CA ALA A 259 16.53 10.33 -13.49
C ALA A 259 16.40 9.15 -14.48
N PRO A 260 17.05 8.00 -14.20
CA PRO A 260 16.83 6.79 -14.98
C PRO A 260 15.35 6.37 -14.91
N PRO A 261 14.82 5.71 -15.95
CA PRO A 261 13.43 5.28 -15.96
C PRO A 261 13.18 4.22 -14.87
N ILE A 262 11.99 4.26 -14.27
CA ILE A 262 11.60 3.35 -13.18
C ILE A 262 10.81 2.15 -13.69
N LEU A 263 11.03 0.99 -13.07
CA LEU A 263 10.18 -0.19 -13.17
C LEU A 263 9.39 -0.34 -11.85
N PRO A 264 8.16 0.19 -11.75
CA PRO A 264 7.38 0.15 -10.52
C PRO A 264 6.62 -1.17 -10.37
N LEU A 265 6.93 -1.92 -9.32
CA LEU A 265 6.29 -3.17 -8.94
C LEU A 265 5.69 -3.03 -7.54
N LEU A 266 4.36 -3.03 -7.45
CA LEU A 266 3.68 -3.20 -6.17
C LEU A 266 3.76 -4.66 -5.75
N CYS A 267 4.09 -4.92 -4.50
CA CYS A 267 4.21 -6.25 -3.92
C CYS A 267 3.20 -6.39 -2.78
N GLY A 268 2.13 -7.14 -3.05
CA GLY A 268 1.04 -7.38 -2.11
C GLY A 268 1.22 -8.66 -1.30
N GLN A 269 0.36 -8.85 -0.31
CA GLN A 269 0.37 -10.04 0.56
C GLN A 269 0.22 -11.37 -0.20
N ALA A 270 -0.39 -11.35 -1.39
CA ALA A 270 -0.52 -12.52 -2.25
C ALA A 270 0.85 -13.10 -2.71
N ALA A 271 1.94 -12.31 -2.65
CA ALA A 271 3.29 -12.79 -2.95
C ALA A 271 3.85 -13.76 -1.89
N LEU A 272 3.24 -13.81 -0.69
CA LEU A 272 3.59 -14.76 0.37
C LEU A 272 2.78 -16.05 0.30
N LEU A 273 1.75 -16.12 -0.56
CA LEU A 273 0.87 -17.28 -0.65
C LEU A 273 1.56 -18.43 -1.38
N VAL A 274 1.37 -19.64 -0.87
CA VAL A 274 1.86 -20.89 -1.47
C VAL A 274 0.80 -21.43 -2.45
N GLY A 275 1.24 -22.02 -3.56
CA GLY A 275 0.36 -22.60 -4.59
C GLY A 275 0.61 -22.00 -5.97
N GLU A 276 -0.44 -21.84 -6.77
CA GLU A 276 -0.34 -21.28 -8.13
C GLU A 276 0.28 -19.87 -8.14
N GLN A 277 0.00 -19.06 -7.11
CA GLN A 277 0.63 -17.73 -6.96
C GLN A 277 2.15 -17.83 -6.84
N SER A 278 2.67 -18.86 -6.15
CA SER A 278 4.12 -19.05 -6.04
C SER A 278 4.75 -19.36 -7.38
N VAL A 279 4.09 -20.15 -8.25
CA VAL A 279 4.62 -20.47 -9.59
C VAL A 279 4.68 -19.22 -10.46
N ALA A 280 3.60 -18.43 -10.49
CA ALA A 280 3.57 -17.18 -11.25
C ALA A 280 4.63 -16.17 -10.77
N VAL A 281 4.88 -16.12 -9.45
CA VAL A 281 5.94 -15.30 -8.86
C VAL A 281 7.33 -15.78 -9.27
N ASP A 282 7.56 -17.09 -9.29
CA ASP A 282 8.84 -17.68 -9.69
C ASP A 282 9.15 -17.39 -11.17
N GLU A 283 8.15 -17.50 -12.05
CA GLU A 283 8.26 -17.17 -13.47
C GLU A 283 8.49 -15.67 -13.71
N LEU A 284 7.87 -14.81 -12.90
CA LEU A 284 8.14 -13.37 -12.91
C LEU A 284 9.59 -13.09 -12.52
N TYR A 285 10.09 -13.71 -11.45
CA TYR A 285 11.47 -13.51 -11.00
C TYR A 285 12.49 -13.97 -12.05
N ALA A 286 12.28 -15.13 -12.66
CA ALA A 286 13.11 -15.58 -13.78
C ALA A 286 13.06 -14.60 -14.97
N SER A 287 11.89 -14.03 -15.24
CA SER A 287 11.73 -13.03 -16.30
C SER A 287 12.45 -11.72 -15.99
N LEU A 288 12.44 -11.28 -14.73
CA LEU A 288 13.18 -10.11 -14.26
C LEU A 288 14.68 -10.35 -14.30
N GLU A 289 15.15 -11.52 -13.89
CA GLU A 289 16.57 -11.91 -13.98
C GLU A 289 17.07 -11.79 -15.42
N VAL A 290 16.35 -12.40 -16.39
CA VAL A 290 16.72 -12.31 -17.81
C VAL A 290 16.65 -10.88 -18.36
N ASP A 291 15.63 -10.10 -18.00
CA ASP A 291 15.45 -8.75 -18.57
C ASP A 291 16.41 -7.70 -18.04
N LEU A 292 17.03 -7.98 -16.88
CA LEU A 292 17.88 -7.07 -16.14
C LEU A 292 19.35 -7.50 -16.09
N ASP A 293 19.71 -8.72 -16.51
CA ASP A 293 21.06 -9.30 -16.40
C ASP A 293 22.18 -8.40 -16.95
N GLU A 294 21.97 -7.77 -18.10
CA GLU A 294 22.97 -6.91 -18.77
C GLU A 294 22.88 -5.42 -18.37
N LEU A 295 22.03 -5.07 -17.41
CA LEU A 295 21.75 -3.68 -17.06
C LEU A 295 22.39 -3.29 -15.73
N ARG A 296 22.78 -2.02 -15.64
CA ARG A 296 23.14 -1.38 -14.39
C ARG A 296 21.86 -0.91 -13.71
N VAL A 297 21.39 -1.70 -12.75
CA VAL A 297 20.11 -1.48 -12.07
C VAL A 297 20.33 -1.07 -10.63
N LEU A 298 19.62 -0.03 -10.20
CA LEU A 298 19.45 0.28 -8.78
C LEU A 298 18.09 -0.25 -8.30
N TRP A 299 18.10 -1.09 -7.27
CA TRP A 299 16.90 -1.60 -6.63
C TRP A 299 16.50 -0.70 -5.46
N ILE A 300 15.27 -0.16 -5.50
CA ILE A 300 14.68 0.58 -4.38
C ILE A 300 13.54 -0.27 -3.83
N ALA A 301 13.79 -0.94 -2.71
CA ALA A 301 12.76 -1.62 -1.97
C ALA A 301 12.10 -0.66 -0.99
N VAL A 302 10.78 -0.60 -0.99
CA VAL A 302 10.03 0.32 -0.15
C VAL A 302 9.11 -0.45 0.77
N ALA A 303 9.46 -0.57 2.04
CA ALA A 303 8.72 -1.38 2.99
C ALA A 303 8.93 -0.92 4.44
N GLU A 304 7.89 -1.08 5.25
CA GLU A 304 7.98 -0.98 6.70
C GLU A 304 8.33 -2.35 7.28
N LEU A 305 8.94 -2.40 8.46
CA LEU A 305 9.21 -3.67 9.14
C LEU A 305 7.93 -4.15 9.81
N GLY A 306 7.74 -3.97 11.10
CA GLY A 306 6.40 -4.22 11.62
C GLY A 306 5.77 -3.16 12.48
N HIS A 307 4.47 -3.34 12.56
CA HIS A 307 3.53 -2.41 13.11
C HIS A 307 2.97 -2.98 14.40
N CYS A 308 2.65 -2.09 15.34
CA CYS A 308 2.18 -2.49 16.65
C CYS A 308 1.21 -1.47 17.21
N GLY A 309 0.34 -1.93 18.11
CA GLY A 309 -0.59 -1.08 18.82
C GLY A 309 -1.94 -0.85 18.13
N PRO A 310 -2.85 -0.13 18.81
CA PRO A 310 -4.26 -0.03 18.42
C PRO A 310 -4.50 0.58 17.05
N ALA A 311 -3.62 1.47 16.59
CA ALA A 311 -3.70 2.09 15.26
C ALA A 311 -3.65 1.06 14.12
N TYR A 312 -3.09 -0.12 14.36
CA TYR A 312 -2.99 -1.22 13.39
C TYR A 312 -3.92 -2.39 13.73
N GLY A 313 -4.95 -2.16 14.56
CA GLY A 313 -5.88 -3.19 15.02
C GLY A 313 -5.22 -4.22 15.96
N ARG A 314 -4.11 -3.84 16.62
CA ARG A 314 -3.38 -4.69 17.57
C ARG A 314 -3.59 -4.22 19.00
N PRO A 315 -3.45 -5.11 20.01
CA PRO A 315 -3.44 -4.68 21.41
C PRO A 315 -2.38 -3.62 21.66
N ARG A 316 -2.61 -2.76 22.65
CA ARG A 316 -1.57 -1.86 23.15
C ARG A 316 -0.36 -2.68 23.59
N LEU A 317 0.82 -2.26 23.15
CA LEU A 317 2.06 -2.89 23.56
C LEU A 317 2.32 -2.70 25.05
N PRO A 318 2.69 -3.76 25.80
CA PRO A 318 3.27 -3.61 27.12
C PRO A 318 4.66 -2.97 27.04
N ASP A 319 5.15 -2.44 28.16
CA ASP A 319 6.39 -1.64 28.21
C ASP A 319 7.64 -2.42 27.73
N ASP A 320 7.64 -3.76 27.82
CA ASP A 320 8.72 -4.63 27.34
C ASP A 320 8.59 -5.05 25.86
N ALA A 321 7.51 -4.68 25.17
CA ALA A 321 7.28 -5.14 23.81
C ALA A 321 8.04 -4.32 22.74
N ALA A 322 8.62 -3.17 23.10
CA ALA A 322 9.52 -2.44 22.22
C ALA A 322 10.79 -3.26 21.92
N ASP A 323 11.40 -3.87 22.93
CA ASP A 323 12.57 -4.73 22.77
C ASP A 323 12.24 -5.98 21.93
N ARG A 324 11.05 -6.55 22.12
CA ARG A 324 10.57 -7.68 21.32
C ARG A 324 10.36 -7.31 19.85
N LEU A 325 9.75 -6.14 19.61
CA LEU A 325 9.56 -5.59 18.26
C LEU A 325 10.91 -5.38 17.58
N GLN A 326 11.85 -4.72 18.27
CA GLN A 326 13.19 -4.49 17.77
C GLN A 326 13.92 -5.82 17.49
N ALA A 327 13.86 -6.80 18.37
CA ALA A 327 14.50 -8.10 18.18
C ALA A 327 13.92 -8.86 16.97
N ARG A 328 12.60 -8.79 16.75
CA ARG A 328 11.96 -9.40 15.57
C ARG A 328 12.46 -8.73 14.29
N ASP A 329 12.40 -7.41 14.24
CA ASP A 329 12.72 -6.61 13.06
C ASP A 329 14.22 -6.71 12.73
N GLN A 330 15.09 -6.67 13.74
CA GLN A 330 16.52 -6.94 13.59
C GLN A 330 16.77 -8.35 13.03
N GLY A 331 16.04 -9.35 13.50
CA GLY A 331 16.17 -10.72 12.98
C GLY A 331 15.75 -10.87 11.52
N LEU A 332 14.77 -10.10 11.05
CA LEU A 332 14.40 -10.04 9.63
C LEU A 332 15.53 -9.43 8.80
N LEU A 333 16.06 -8.29 9.24
CA LEU A 333 17.16 -7.59 8.56
C LEU A 333 18.43 -8.45 8.52
N GLU A 334 18.78 -9.15 9.62
CA GLU A 334 19.93 -10.05 9.65
C GLU A 334 19.78 -11.24 8.71
N ALA A 335 18.59 -11.84 8.65
CA ALA A 335 18.34 -12.96 7.73
C ALA A 335 18.43 -12.50 6.26
N LEU A 336 17.91 -11.32 5.94
CA LEU A 336 18.04 -10.70 4.62
C LEU A 336 19.51 -10.41 4.28
N ALA A 337 20.24 -9.75 5.19
CA ALA A 337 21.65 -9.38 5.00
C ALA A 337 22.58 -10.59 4.84
N ARG A 338 22.23 -11.74 5.42
CA ARG A 338 22.99 -13.00 5.30
C ARG A 338 22.49 -13.90 4.16
N GLY A 339 21.55 -13.45 3.33
CA GLY A 339 20.98 -14.26 2.23
C GLY A 339 20.25 -15.52 2.69
N GLN A 340 19.79 -15.58 3.95
CA GLN A 340 19.18 -16.76 4.55
C GLN A 340 17.69 -16.87 4.19
N LEU A 341 17.41 -17.19 2.92
CA LEU A 341 16.05 -17.15 2.35
C LEU A 341 15.01 -17.92 3.18
N HIS A 342 15.29 -19.18 3.54
CA HIS A 342 14.35 -20.00 4.32
C HIS A 342 14.09 -19.42 5.71
N GLU A 343 15.11 -18.86 6.36
CA GLU A 343 14.98 -18.23 7.67
C GLU A 343 14.18 -16.92 7.58
N LEU A 344 14.45 -16.12 6.55
CA LEU A 344 13.71 -14.89 6.29
C LEU A 344 12.23 -15.18 6.03
N GLN A 345 11.92 -16.16 5.18
CA GLN A 345 10.53 -16.58 4.91
C GLN A 345 9.84 -17.05 6.19
N ARG A 346 10.50 -17.89 6.98
CA ARG A 346 9.98 -18.36 8.27
C ARG A 346 9.67 -17.20 9.21
N ARG A 347 10.54 -16.19 9.28
CA ARG A 347 10.34 -14.99 10.11
C ARG A 347 9.23 -14.08 9.57
N CYS A 348 9.13 -13.92 8.26
CA CYS A 348 8.09 -13.14 7.59
C CYS A 348 6.69 -13.71 7.86
N LEU A 349 6.59 -15.05 7.89
CA LEU A 349 5.34 -15.79 8.14
C LEU A 349 5.08 -16.06 9.63
N ALA A 350 6.00 -15.68 10.52
CA ALA A 350 5.83 -15.90 11.95
C ALA A 350 4.72 -15.00 12.49
N GLU A 351 3.65 -15.60 13.01
CA GLU A 351 2.59 -14.88 13.69
C GLU A 351 2.98 -14.60 15.13
N ASP A 352 3.08 -13.31 15.48
CA ASP A 352 3.13 -12.86 16.87
C ASP A 352 1.73 -12.31 17.27
N PRO A 353 1.10 -12.82 18.34
CA PRO A 353 -0.23 -12.35 18.76
C PRO A 353 -0.31 -10.85 19.10
N LEU A 354 0.81 -10.25 19.52
CA LEU A 354 0.90 -8.81 19.86
C LEU A 354 1.32 -7.98 18.65
N LEU A 355 2.25 -8.49 17.84
CA LEU A 355 2.90 -7.71 16.78
C LEU A 355 2.37 -8.00 15.36
N GLY A 356 1.63 -9.10 15.17
CA GLY A 356 1.20 -9.57 13.85
C GLY A 356 2.37 -9.93 12.91
N PRO A 357 2.07 -10.22 11.63
CA PRO A 357 3.09 -10.38 10.61
C PRO A 357 3.79 -9.06 10.32
N ALA A 358 5.06 -9.11 9.92
CA ALA A 358 5.77 -7.93 9.44
C ALA A 358 5.07 -7.40 8.18
N SER A 359 4.81 -6.10 8.14
CA SER A 359 4.03 -5.47 7.07
C SER A 359 4.75 -5.50 5.72
N GLY A 360 6.07 -5.31 5.73
CA GLY A 360 6.94 -5.41 4.58
C GLY A 360 7.37 -6.83 4.22
N ALA A 361 6.85 -7.86 4.90
CA ALA A 361 7.21 -9.25 4.65
C ALA A 361 7.17 -9.66 3.16
N PRO A 362 6.14 -9.29 2.36
CA PRO A 362 6.13 -9.61 0.93
C PRO A 362 7.33 -9.03 0.18
N VAL A 363 7.68 -7.76 0.44
CA VAL A 363 8.82 -7.09 -0.20
C VAL A 363 10.12 -7.75 0.23
N LEU A 364 10.34 -7.95 1.54
CA LEU A 364 11.57 -8.56 2.07
C LEU A 364 11.79 -9.98 1.49
N ALA A 365 10.74 -10.80 1.46
CA ALA A 365 10.81 -12.13 0.87
C ALA A 365 11.10 -12.09 -0.64
N SER A 366 10.55 -11.10 -1.35
CA SER A 366 10.79 -10.89 -2.78
C SER A 366 12.23 -10.44 -3.05
N LEU A 367 12.77 -9.50 -2.27
CA LEU A 367 14.15 -9.04 -2.40
C LEU A 367 15.16 -10.16 -2.21
N ALA A 368 14.96 -11.03 -1.23
CA ALA A 368 15.86 -12.17 -1.01
C ALA A 368 15.92 -13.14 -2.19
N ARG A 369 14.94 -13.08 -3.10
CA ARG A 369 14.86 -13.89 -4.31
C ARG A 369 15.29 -13.13 -5.57
N LEU A 370 15.08 -11.82 -5.61
CA LEU A 370 15.37 -10.94 -6.76
C LEU A 370 16.77 -10.33 -6.75
N LEU A 371 17.33 -10.04 -5.56
CA LEU A 371 18.68 -9.50 -5.48
C LEU A 371 19.69 -10.57 -5.92
N PRO A 372 20.67 -10.24 -6.79
CA PRO A 372 21.38 -11.25 -7.58
C PRO A 372 22.11 -12.29 -6.74
N VAL A 373 22.24 -13.49 -7.32
CA VAL A 373 22.95 -14.64 -6.73
C VAL A 373 24.43 -14.34 -6.41
N GLY A 374 25.01 -13.28 -6.98
CA GLY A 374 26.36 -12.78 -6.68
C GLY A 374 26.49 -11.91 -5.42
N TYR A 375 25.39 -11.59 -4.72
CA TYR A 375 25.37 -10.84 -3.45
C TYR A 375 25.13 -11.75 -2.22
N ARG A 376 25.08 -13.08 -2.42
CA ARG A 376 24.88 -14.07 -1.34
C ARG A 376 26.18 -14.62 -0.77
#